data_AF-A0A1Q7DKG8-F1
#
_entry.id   AF-A0A1Q7DKG8-F1
#
_cell.length_a   1.000
_cell.length_b   1.000
_cell.length_c   1.000
_cell.angle_alpha   90.00
_cell.angle_beta   90.00
_cell.angle_gamma   90.00
#
_symmetry.space_group_name_H-M   'P 1'
#
loop_
_entity.id
_entity.type
_entity.pdbx_description
1 polymer ?
#
loop_
_entity_poly.entity_id
_entity_poly.type
_entity_poly.pdbx_seq_one_letter_code
_entity_poly.pdbx_strand_id
1 'polypeptide(L)'
;MKARSVVVGALMAGAMSFAGGGGASANMAWCVTDPPIQVVTPGGHNLLVNNQVYLPPYAMHLKNQITDDAKAEPDGKGGTLITVYVHVPAHSHIVSSDNRYRIMSQQDGSSLVTLYLDVPIS
;
A
#
# COMPACT_ATOMS: atom_id res chain seq x y z
N MET A 1 -28.88 -17.20 -49.75
CA MET A 1 -28.42 -18.38 -48.98
C MET A 1 -26.90 -18.51 -49.09
N LYS A 2 -26.17 -18.33 -47.99
CA LYS A 2 -24.99 -19.15 -47.63
C LYS A 2 -24.53 -18.74 -46.23
N ALA A 3 -24.83 -19.59 -45.27
CA ALA A 3 -24.23 -19.59 -43.95
C ALA A 3 -22.79 -20.11 -44.04
N ARG A 4 -21.93 -19.65 -43.12
CA ARG A 4 -21.03 -20.53 -42.36
C ARG A 4 -20.36 -19.73 -41.23
N SER A 5 -20.76 -20.07 -40.01
CA SER A 5 -20.02 -19.81 -38.79
C SER A 5 -18.66 -20.50 -38.82
N VAL A 6 -17.63 -19.83 -38.29
CA VAL A 6 -16.52 -20.49 -37.60
C VAL A 6 -16.29 -19.74 -36.29
N VAL A 7 -16.19 -20.54 -35.25
CA VAL A 7 -16.19 -20.25 -33.83
C VAL A 7 -14.76 -20.41 -33.32
N VAL A 8 -14.35 -19.51 -32.41
CA VAL A 8 -13.31 -19.68 -31.36
C VAL A 8 -11.85 -19.80 -31.79
N GLY A 9 -11.00 -19.02 -31.11
CA GLY A 9 -9.63 -19.45 -30.85
C GLY A 9 -8.63 -18.34 -30.58
N ALA A 10 -8.60 -17.89 -29.31
CA ALA A 10 -7.40 -17.50 -28.56
C ALA A 10 -6.29 -16.68 -29.27
N LEU A 11 -6.11 -15.44 -28.81
CA LEU A 11 -4.81 -14.88 -28.40
C LEU A 11 -5.05 -13.48 -27.83
N MET A 12 -5.66 -13.42 -26.65
CA MET A 12 -5.50 -12.24 -25.81
C MET A 12 -4.09 -12.33 -25.24
N ALA A 13 -3.16 -11.67 -25.94
CA ALA A 13 -1.85 -11.32 -25.42
C ALA A 13 -2.06 -10.32 -24.27
N GLY A 14 -2.45 -10.84 -23.11
CA GLY A 14 -2.46 -10.11 -21.87
C GLY A 14 -1.03 -9.75 -21.54
N ALA A 15 -0.72 -8.47 -21.67
CA ALA A 15 0.55 -7.86 -21.32
C ALA A 15 0.97 -8.29 -19.90
N MET A 16 1.88 -9.26 -19.80
CA MET A 16 2.67 -9.46 -18.59
C MET A 16 3.81 -8.44 -18.61
N SER A 17 3.46 -7.17 -18.41
CA SER A 17 4.41 -6.16 -17.95
C SER A 17 4.34 -6.08 -16.42
N PHE A 18 4.66 -7.20 -15.76
CA PHE A 18 5.23 -7.16 -14.41
C PHE A 18 6.72 -6.83 -14.53
N ALA A 19 7.01 -5.66 -15.12
CA ALA A 19 8.23 -4.95 -14.81
C ALA A 19 7.89 -4.02 -13.63
N GLY A 20 7.56 -4.63 -12.49
CA GLY A 20 7.77 -4.01 -11.20
C GLY A 20 9.27 -3.92 -11.02
N GLY A 21 9.90 -3.01 -11.77
CA GLY A 21 11.26 -2.56 -11.53
C GLY A 21 11.24 -1.84 -10.20
N GLY A 22 11.25 -2.62 -9.12
CA GLY A 22 11.77 -2.15 -7.85
C GLY A 22 13.20 -1.78 -8.16
N GLY A 23 13.44 -0.49 -8.42
CA GLY A 23 14.76 0.08 -8.31
C GLY A 23 15.21 -0.26 -6.89
N ALA A 24 16.03 -1.29 -6.75
CA ALA A 24 16.82 -1.48 -5.56
C ALA A 24 17.74 -0.26 -5.50
N SER A 25 17.26 0.81 -4.88
CA SER A 25 18.07 1.97 -4.61
C SER A 25 19.12 1.51 -3.61
N ALA A 26 20.36 1.33 -4.09
CA ALA A 26 21.52 0.97 -3.27
C ALA A 26 21.84 2.02 -2.16
N ASN A 27 20.99 3.02 -1.98
CA ASN A 27 21.14 4.13 -1.04
C ASN A 27 19.88 4.35 -0.20
N MET A 28 18.96 3.40 -0.04
CA MET A 28 17.86 3.57 0.92
C MET A 28 17.95 2.48 1.97
N ALA A 29 18.02 2.90 3.23
CA ALA A 29 17.95 1.99 4.36
C ALA A 29 16.49 1.96 4.83
N TRP A 30 15.95 0.75 4.94
CA TRP A 30 14.57 0.54 5.34
C TRP A 30 14.47 0.62 6.87
N CYS A 31 13.43 1.28 7.34
CA CYS A 31 12.97 1.25 8.72
C CYS A 31 11.51 0.79 8.68
N VAL A 32 11.21 -0.33 9.32
CA VAL A 32 9.81 -0.65 9.65
C VAL A 32 9.43 0.26 10.81
N THR A 33 8.33 1.02 10.71
CA THR A 33 7.72 1.56 11.92
C THR A 33 7.07 0.39 12.66
N ASP A 34 7.72 -0.03 13.72
CA ASP A 34 7.33 -1.11 14.63
C ASP A 34 6.97 -0.45 15.97
N PRO A 35 5.72 -0.56 16.47
CA PRO A 35 4.73 -1.60 16.16
C PRO A 35 3.71 -1.27 15.04
N PRO A 36 3.15 -2.30 14.37
CA PRO A 36 2.01 -2.15 13.45
C PRO A 36 0.82 -1.43 14.10
N ILE A 37 0.10 -0.63 13.32
CA ILE A 37 -1.06 0.12 13.79
C ILE A 37 -2.29 -0.81 13.77
N GLN A 38 -2.91 -1.01 14.94
CA GLN A 38 -4.18 -1.71 15.03
C GLN A 38 -5.34 -0.74 14.76
N VAL A 39 -6.21 -1.09 13.81
CA VAL A 39 -7.44 -0.35 13.53
C VAL A 39 -8.65 -1.26 13.66
N VAL A 40 -9.78 -0.69 14.08
CA VAL A 40 -11.06 -1.40 14.17
C VAL A 40 -11.92 -0.96 12.99
N THR A 41 -12.34 -1.91 12.15
CA THR A 41 -13.26 -1.61 11.05
C THR A 41 -14.63 -1.20 11.60
N PRO A 42 -15.46 -0.48 10.82
CA PRO A 42 -16.85 -0.24 11.18
C PRO A 42 -17.66 -1.51 11.46
N GLY A 43 -17.27 -2.65 10.88
CA GLY A 43 -17.83 -3.97 11.17
C GLY A 43 -17.34 -4.63 12.46
N GLY A 44 -16.46 -3.97 13.23
CA GLY A 44 -15.93 -4.46 14.51
C GLY A 44 -14.75 -5.43 14.38
N HIS A 45 -14.13 -5.55 13.20
CA HIS A 45 -12.97 -6.41 13.00
C HIS A 45 -11.66 -5.67 13.28
N ASN A 46 -10.72 -6.32 13.97
CA ASN A 46 -9.37 -5.82 14.13
C ASN A 46 -8.55 -6.09 12.87
N LEU A 47 -7.88 -5.06 12.36
CA LEU A 47 -6.91 -5.12 11.27
C LEU A 47 -5.57 -4.54 11.73
N LEU A 48 -4.49 -4.96 11.07
CA LEU A 48 -3.13 -4.53 11.36
C LEU A 48 -2.53 -3.89 10.12
N VAL A 49 -2.30 -2.58 10.21
CA VAL A 49 -1.63 -1.80 9.18
C VAL A 49 -0.13 -1.83 9.45
N ASN A 50 0.63 -2.28 8.47
CA ASN A 50 2.09 -2.34 8.51
C ASN A 50 2.65 -1.23 7.64
N ASN A 51 3.50 -0.39 8.22
CA ASN A 51 4.16 0.71 7.53
C ASN A 51 5.66 0.43 7.41
N GLN A 52 6.19 0.56 6.19
CA GLN A 52 7.61 0.49 5.88
C GLN A 52 8.05 1.82 5.32
N VAL A 53 9.03 2.45 5.98
CA VAL A 53 9.57 3.75 5.59
C VAL A 53 11.02 3.58 5.17
N TYR A 54 11.30 3.90 3.91
CA TYR A 54 12.64 3.85 3.34
C TYR A 54 13.25 5.24 3.42
N LEU A 55 14.20 5.39 4.33
CA LEU A 55 14.94 6.64 4.53
C LEU A 55 16.23 6.64 3.67
N PRO A 56 16.63 7.79 3.14
CA PRO A 56 17.96 7.93 2.57
C PRO A 56 19.04 7.86 3.68
N PRO A 57 20.30 7.52 3.37
CA PRO A 57 21.30 7.14 4.36
C PRO A 57 21.68 8.33 5.24
N TYR A 58 21.66 9.54 4.67
CA TYR A 58 21.92 10.79 5.40
C TYR A 58 20.85 11.09 6.45
N ALA A 59 19.63 10.55 6.32
CA ALA A 59 18.52 10.79 7.23
C ALA A 59 18.29 9.63 8.23
N MET A 60 19.08 8.55 8.17
CA MET A 60 18.91 7.37 9.02
C MET A 60 19.02 7.65 10.52
N HIS A 61 19.78 8.69 10.89
CA HIS A 61 19.88 9.15 12.28
C HIS A 61 18.55 9.72 12.82
N LEU A 62 17.59 10.00 11.95
CA LEU A 62 16.27 10.55 12.28
C LEU A 62 15.18 9.48 12.36
N LYS A 63 15.49 8.18 12.18
CA LYS A 63 14.48 7.11 12.14
C LYS A 63 13.54 7.05 13.35
N ASN A 64 14.01 7.46 14.53
CA ASN A 64 13.23 7.49 15.76
C ASN A 64 12.25 8.68 15.84
N GLN A 65 12.26 9.56 14.84
CA GLN A 65 11.33 10.69 14.71
C GLN A 65 10.17 10.38 13.76
N ILE A 66 10.16 9.19 13.15
CA ILE A 66 9.03 8.75 12.34
C ILE A 66 7.89 8.39 13.28
N THR A 67 6.71 8.94 13.02
CA THR A 67 5.47 8.57 13.71
C THR A 67 4.38 8.30 12.69
N ASP A 68 3.45 7.42 13.04
CA ASP A 68 2.33 7.09 12.18
C ASP A 68 1.04 6.89 12.96
N ASP A 69 -0.07 7.13 12.27
CA ASP A 69 -1.42 6.89 12.76
C ASP A 69 -2.34 6.50 11.61
N ALA A 70 -3.47 5.88 11.93
CA ALA A 70 -4.42 5.44 10.92
C ALA A 70 -5.85 5.58 11.40
N LYS A 71 -6.74 5.89 10.47
CA LYS A 71 -8.19 6.00 10.68
C LYS A 71 -8.91 5.04 9.75
N ALA A 72 -9.89 4.32 10.28
CA ALA A 72 -10.76 3.43 9.51
C ALA A 72 -12.18 4.00 9.44
N GLU A 73 -12.75 4.05 8.24
CA GLU A 73 -14.11 4.55 7.97
C GLU A 73 -14.81 3.65 6.94
N PRO A 74 -16.16 3.65 6.87
CA PRO A 74 -16.86 2.96 5.79
C PRO A 74 -16.48 3.54 4.42
N ASP A 75 -16.23 2.68 3.43
CA ASP A 75 -15.86 3.09 2.06
C ASP A 75 -17.07 3.47 1.16
N GLY A 76 -18.30 3.30 1.67
CA GLY A 76 -19.55 3.50 0.93
C GLY A 76 -19.96 2.36 -0.02
N LYS A 77 -19.10 1.35 -0.20
CA LYS A 77 -19.37 0.11 -0.97
C LYS A 77 -19.55 -1.11 -0.06
N GLY A 78 -19.46 -0.86 1.25
CA GLY A 78 -19.66 -1.82 2.35
C GLY A 78 -18.34 -2.34 2.92
N GLY A 79 -17.20 -1.99 2.33
CA GLY A 79 -15.87 -2.24 2.85
C GLY A 79 -15.42 -1.19 3.86
N THR A 80 -14.11 -1.10 4.06
CA THR A 80 -13.48 -0.13 4.98
C THR A 80 -12.36 0.60 4.26
N LEU A 81 -12.43 1.93 4.23
CA LEU A 81 -11.32 2.77 3.81
C LEU A 81 -10.46 3.08 5.03
N ILE A 82 -9.20 2.63 4.99
CA ILE A 82 -8.20 3.00 5.99
C ILE A 82 -7.35 4.12 5.41
N THR A 83 -7.33 5.27 6.09
CA THR A 83 -6.42 6.38 5.80
C THR A 83 -5.25 6.33 6.76
N VAL A 84 -4.03 6.25 6.24
CA VAL A 84 -2.79 6.15 7.01
C VAL A 84 -2.04 7.47 6.88
N TYR A 85 -1.59 8.01 8.00
CA TYR A 85 -0.80 9.23 8.08
C TYR A 85 0.59 8.86 8.58
N VAL A 86 1.60 9.15 7.77
CA VAL A 86 3.00 8.86 8.13
C VAL A 86 3.78 10.15 8.15
N HIS A 87 4.26 10.51 9.33
CA HIS A 87 5.12 11.67 9.52
C HIS A 87 6.57 11.27 9.37
N VAL A 88 7.24 11.84 8.37
CA VAL A 88 8.63 11.51 8.04
C VAL A 88 9.53 12.75 8.13
N PRO A 89 10.73 12.63 8.71
CA PRO A 89 11.63 13.76 8.96
C PRO A 89 12.40 14.21 7.70
N ALA A 90 12.38 13.40 6.64
CA ALA A 90 13.02 13.66 5.36
C ALA A 90 12.21 13.04 4.23
N HIS A 91 12.56 13.39 2.98
CA HIS A 91 11.96 12.74 1.81
C HIS A 91 12.22 11.23 1.85
N SER A 92 11.14 10.46 1.87
CA SER A 92 11.14 9.01 2.10
C SER A 92 10.20 8.33 1.12
N HIS A 93 10.44 7.05 0.86
CA HIS A 93 9.46 6.17 0.22
C HIS A 93 8.70 5.41 1.31
N ILE A 94 7.37 5.41 1.27
CA ILE A 94 6.54 4.76 2.29
C ILE A 94 5.67 3.70 1.62
N VAL A 95 5.58 2.53 2.25
CA VAL A 95 4.69 1.44 1.88
C VAL A 95 3.81 1.07 3.06
N SER A 96 2.50 1.25 2.93
CA SER A 96 1.48 0.83 3.90
C SER A 96 0.77 -0.41 3.39
N SER A 97 0.50 -1.38 4.27
CA SER A 97 -0.11 -2.66 3.86
C SER A 97 -0.94 -3.32 4.96
N ASP A 98 -1.98 -4.04 4.54
CA ASP A 98 -2.68 -5.01 5.38
C ASP A 98 -2.46 -6.42 4.81
N ASN A 99 -1.86 -7.29 5.62
CA ASN A 99 -1.48 -8.64 5.21
C ASN A 99 -2.69 -9.59 5.10
N ARG A 100 -3.76 -9.36 5.86
CA ARG A 100 -4.95 -10.22 5.87
C ARG A 100 -5.68 -10.15 4.54
N TYR A 101 -5.81 -8.95 3.98
CA TYR A 101 -6.47 -8.69 2.70
C TYR A 101 -5.51 -8.55 1.52
N ARG A 102 -4.19 -8.61 1.77
CA ARG A 102 -3.13 -8.49 0.76
C ARG A 102 -3.24 -7.19 -0.05
N ILE A 103 -3.57 -6.11 0.63
CA ILE A 103 -3.66 -4.77 0.04
C ILE A 103 -2.44 -3.96 0.44
N MET A 104 -2.00 -3.08 -0.47
CA MET A 104 -0.89 -2.17 -0.23
C MET A 104 -1.11 -0.84 -0.93
N SER A 105 -0.49 0.18 -0.39
CA SER A 105 -0.40 1.51 -0.97
C SER A 105 1.01 2.03 -0.73
N GLN A 106 1.53 2.81 -1.67
CA GLN A 106 2.88 3.33 -1.58
C GLN A 106 2.96 4.75 -2.12
N GLN A 107 3.79 5.57 -1.50
CA GLN A 107 3.95 6.96 -1.89
C GLN A 107 5.31 7.50 -1.42
N ASP A 108 5.92 8.34 -2.27
CA ASP A 108 7.07 9.15 -1.91
C ASP A 108 6.60 10.49 -1.34
N GLY A 109 7.30 10.99 -0.32
CA GLY A 109 7.00 12.31 0.23
C GLY A 109 7.82 12.68 1.44
N SER A 110 7.51 13.85 2.01
CA SER A 110 8.20 14.42 3.17
C SER A 110 7.20 15.06 4.12
N SER A 111 7.54 15.18 5.40
CA SER A 111 6.73 15.80 6.47
C SER A 111 5.48 15.00 6.84
N LEU A 112 4.49 14.90 5.95
CA LEU A 112 3.28 14.11 6.12
C LEU A 112 2.94 13.44 4.80
N VAL A 113 2.84 12.11 4.82
CA VAL A 113 2.42 11.30 3.67
C VAL A 113 1.13 10.57 4.03
N THR A 114 0.12 10.71 3.17
CA THR A 114 -1.20 10.13 3.39
C THR A 114 -1.42 8.97 2.42
N LEU A 115 -1.58 7.76 2.93
CA LEU A 115 -1.83 6.57 2.14
C LEU A 115 -3.26 6.06 2.37
N TYR A 116 -3.80 5.35 1.38
CA TYR A 116 -5.15 4.81 1.43
C TYR A 116 -5.13 3.30 1.18
N LEU A 117 -5.79 2.54 2.06
CA LEU A 117 -5.99 1.10 1.91
C LEU A 117 -7.50 0.83 1.84
N ASP A 118 -7.98 0.38 0.68
CA ASP A 118 -9.38 0.00 0.47
C ASP A 118 -9.55 -1.49 0.80
N VAL A 119 -10.13 -1.78 1.97
CA VAL A 119 -10.39 -3.13 2.46
C VAL A 119 -11.77 -3.58 1.97
N PRO A 120 -11.86 -4.66 1.18
CA PRO A 120 -13.14 -5.14 0.67
C PRO A 120 -14.01 -5.74 1.79
N ILE A 121 -15.31 -5.88 1.51
CA ILE A 121 -16.17 -6.77 2.29
C ILE A 121 -15.58 -8.18 2.20
N SER A 122 -15.29 -8.74 3.38
CA SER A 122 -14.86 -10.13 3.59
C SER A 122 -15.72 -11.15 2.87
#